data_AF-A0A4R9AMT1-F1
#
_entry.id   AF-A0A4R9AMT1-F1
#
_cell.length_a   1.000
_cell.length_b   1.000
_cell.length_c   1.000
_cell.angle_alpha   90.00
_cell.angle_beta   90.00
_cell.angle_gamma   90.00
#
_symmetry.space_group_name_H-M   'P 1'
#
loop_
_entity.id
_entity.type
_entity.pdbx_description
1 polymer ?
#
loop_
_entity_poly.entity_id
_entity_poly.type
_entity_poly.pdbx_seq_one_letter_code
_entity_poly.pdbx_strand_id
1 'polypeptide(L)'
;MIVVTALLLIGCSSASITPAVRDTVAIALVDSGLKDENVDFSCFHVFDTDADDQGHGTLVASIAAGIDEDSCPAWAHRVTWISYSVFTAGTASAEDVADAIEQAIRDQVDVINVSIAIGTDTRALRDSVKRAVESGIVVVAAAGNNQGMGAGYPARYPGVISVGSLDAAGHPSSFSAIDHVNYFAPGEDIPAVDRTGARQLVTGTSAAAAMTSNQILKSLLGVAKPDSTLSALIAHQSKEDNQ
;
A
#
# COMPACT_ATOMS: atom_id res chain seq x y z
N MET A 1 -8.93 -48.66 -40.71
CA MET A 1 -9.62 -48.19 -39.49
C MET A 1 -8.62 -47.36 -38.70
N ILE A 2 -8.73 -46.04 -38.76
CA ILE A 2 -7.90 -45.12 -37.98
C ILE A 2 -8.76 -44.67 -36.80
N VAL A 3 -8.31 -44.98 -35.58
CA VAL A 3 -8.93 -44.49 -34.35
C VAL A 3 -8.32 -43.11 -34.07
N VAL A 4 -9.11 -42.06 -34.23
CA VAL A 4 -8.72 -40.71 -33.81
C VAL A 4 -9.21 -40.53 -32.38
N THR A 5 -8.27 -40.55 -31.44
CA THR A 5 -8.53 -40.24 -30.02
C THR A 5 -8.69 -38.73 -29.89
N ALA A 6 -9.89 -38.26 -29.57
CA ALA A 6 -10.15 -36.87 -29.25
C ALA A 6 -9.50 -36.55 -27.89
N LEU A 7 -8.40 -35.79 -27.92
CA LEU A 7 -7.80 -35.20 -26.73
C LEU A 7 -8.70 -34.04 -26.27
N LEU A 8 -9.43 -34.25 -25.18
CA LEU A 8 -10.23 -33.21 -24.54
C LEU A 8 -9.26 -32.18 -23.95
N LEU A 9 -9.15 -31.02 -24.58
CA LEU A 9 -8.49 -29.85 -23.99
C LEU A 9 -9.37 -29.36 -22.84
N ILE A 10 -9.06 -29.79 -21.62
CA ILE A 10 -9.62 -29.21 -20.41
C ILE A 10 -9.09 -27.78 -20.35
N GLY A 11 -9.99 -26.82 -20.61
CA GLY A 11 -9.69 -25.40 -20.45
C GLY A 11 -9.19 -25.15 -19.03
N CYS A 12 -7.98 -24.62 -18.92
CA CYS A 12 -7.45 -24.12 -17.66
C CYS A 12 -8.27 -22.86 -17.33
N SER A 13 -9.34 -23.03 -16.56
CA SER A 13 -10.05 -21.90 -15.98
C SER A 13 -9.06 -21.26 -15.00
N SER A 14 -8.59 -20.05 -15.32
CA SER A 14 -7.76 -19.25 -14.44
C SER A 14 -8.57 -18.92 -13.19
N ALA A 15 -8.52 -19.83 -12.20
CA ALA A 15 -9.06 -19.57 -10.89
C ALA A 15 -8.41 -18.27 -10.38
N SER A 16 -9.24 -17.28 -10.13
CA SER A 16 -8.85 -16.06 -9.44
C SER A 16 -8.35 -16.49 -8.06
N ILE A 17 -7.04 -16.48 -7.85
CA ILE A 17 -6.46 -16.69 -6.53
C ILE A 17 -6.77 -15.41 -5.75
N THR A 18 -7.91 -15.37 -5.08
CA THR A 18 -8.12 -14.40 -4.00
C THR A 18 -7.12 -14.76 -2.89
N PRO A 19 -6.36 -13.78 -2.36
CA PRO A 19 -5.50 -14.03 -1.22
C PRO A 19 -6.33 -14.65 -0.08
N ALA A 20 -5.74 -15.61 0.64
CA ALA A 20 -6.41 -16.29 1.73
C ALA A 20 -6.82 -15.28 2.81
N VAL A 21 -8.07 -15.37 3.27
CA VAL A 21 -8.54 -14.56 4.40
C VAL A 21 -7.74 -14.94 5.65
N ARG A 22 -7.31 -13.93 6.40
CA ARG A 22 -6.48 -14.07 7.60
C ARG A 22 -7.20 -13.58 8.85
N ASP A 23 -6.88 -14.19 9.99
CA ASP A 23 -7.38 -13.73 11.30
C ASP A 23 -6.73 -12.41 11.70
N THR A 24 -5.42 -12.26 11.43
CA THR A 24 -4.65 -11.02 11.60
C THR A 24 -3.84 -10.71 10.35
N VAL A 25 -3.52 -9.43 10.15
CA VAL A 25 -2.72 -8.93 9.02
C VAL A 25 -1.64 -7.99 9.55
N ALA A 26 -0.43 -8.05 9.01
CA ALA A 26 0.64 -7.10 9.34
C ALA A 26 0.89 -6.13 8.19
N ILE A 27 1.02 -4.84 8.49
CA ILE A 27 1.36 -3.79 7.53
C ILE A 27 2.61 -3.03 7.96
N ALA A 28 3.54 -2.91 7.01
CA ALA A 28 4.67 -2.01 7.08
C ALA A 28 4.28 -0.64 6.51
N LEU A 29 4.52 0.41 7.28
CA LEU A 29 4.42 1.79 6.83
C LEU A 29 5.82 2.36 6.61
N VAL A 30 6.20 2.57 5.36
CA VAL A 30 7.47 3.20 4.98
C VAL A 30 7.21 4.68 4.75
N ASP A 31 7.46 5.50 5.76
CA ASP A 31 7.11 6.93 5.79
C ASP A 31 8.00 7.71 6.79
N SER A 32 7.51 8.80 7.40
CA SER A 32 8.24 9.64 8.35
C SER A 32 8.24 9.16 9.80
N GLY A 33 7.69 7.97 10.05
CA GLY A 33 7.46 7.43 11.38
C GLY A 33 5.99 7.41 11.78
N LEU A 34 5.73 6.96 13.00
CA LEU A 34 4.43 7.02 13.65
C LEU A 34 4.58 7.67 15.02
N LYS A 35 3.73 8.64 15.35
CA LYS A 35 3.70 9.11 16.74
C LYS A 35 2.94 8.12 17.61
N ASP A 36 3.62 7.58 18.60
CA ASP A 36 3.01 6.92 19.75
C ASP A 36 2.93 7.91 20.92
N GLU A 37 1.73 8.07 21.50
CA GLU A 37 1.45 8.43 22.91
C GLU A 37 0.23 9.36 23.16
N ASN A 38 -0.35 10.03 22.15
CA ASN A 38 -1.48 10.96 22.36
C ASN A 38 -2.57 10.98 21.27
N VAL A 39 -2.39 10.27 20.16
CA VAL A 39 -3.49 9.96 19.23
C VAL A 39 -4.07 8.66 19.72
N ASP A 40 -5.40 8.56 19.84
CA ASP A 40 -6.04 7.31 20.24
C ASP A 40 -5.91 6.27 19.10
N PHE A 41 -4.71 5.69 19.03
CA PHE A 41 -4.38 4.49 18.30
C PHE A 41 -4.68 3.24 19.17
N SER A 42 -5.47 3.33 20.25
CA SER A 42 -5.70 2.20 21.18
C SER A 42 -6.36 0.97 20.53
N CYS A 43 -6.84 1.11 19.30
CA CYS A 43 -7.33 0.03 18.48
C CYS A 43 -6.29 -0.62 17.54
N PHE A 44 -5.04 -0.17 17.56
CA PHE A 44 -3.95 -0.75 16.77
C PHE A 44 -2.97 -1.50 17.67
N HIS A 45 -2.52 -2.65 17.20
CA HIS A 45 -1.35 -3.30 17.75
C HIS A 45 -0.14 -2.74 17.01
N VAL A 46 0.52 -1.73 17.59
CA VAL A 46 1.74 -1.16 17.02
C VAL A 46 2.94 -1.86 17.66
N PHE A 47 3.78 -2.49 16.83
CA PHE A 47 4.92 -3.29 17.31
C PHE A 47 6.23 -2.51 17.32
N ASP A 48 6.32 -1.42 16.55
CA ASP A 48 7.47 -0.52 16.53
C ASP A 48 7.05 0.88 16.05
N THR A 49 7.46 1.92 16.77
CA THR A 49 7.19 3.32 16.45
C THR A 49 8.47 4.12 16.43
N ASP A 50 9.08 4.22 15.27
CA ASP A 50 9.95 5.35 14.98
C ASP A 50 9.15 6.64 15.16
N ALA A 51 9.67 7.57 15.96
CA ALA A 51 8.99 8.83 16.23
C ALA A 51 8.72 9.62 14.93
N ASP A 52 7.50 10.14 14.79
CA ASP A 52 7.10 10.93 13.62
C ASP A 52 7.37 12.43 13.83
N ASP A 53 8.58 12.86 13.52
CA ASP A 53 8.98 14.27 13.64
C ASP A 53 8.35 15.17 12.56
N GLN A 54 7.85 14.60 11.46
CA GLN A 54 7.24 15.37 10.36
C GLN A 54 5.70 15.37 10.39
N GLY A 55 5.08 14.32 10.89
CA GLY A 55 3.62 14.15 10.98
C GLY A 55 2.98 13.45 9.78
N HIS A 56 3.70 13.26 8.66
CA HIS A 56 3.12 12.71 7.43
C HIS A 56 2.75 11.23 7.60
N GLY A 57 3.64 10.42 8.18
CA GLY A 57 3.40 9.00 8.42
C GLY A 57 2.19 8.75 9.32
N THR A 58 2.02 9.54 10.38
CA THR A 58 0.83 9.47 11.25
C THR A 58 -0.47 9.73 10.47
N LEU A 59 -0.48 10.69 9.55
CA LEU A 59 -1.65 10.98 8.70
C LEU A 59 -1.96 9.84 7.74
N VAL A 60 -0.93 9.33 7.06
CA VAL A 60 -1.06 8.19 6.13
C VAL A 60 -1.60 6.97 6.85
N ALA A 61 -1.07 6.67 8.04
CA ALA A 61 -1.53 5.57 8.86
C ALA A 61 -2.99 5.72 9.30
N SER A 62 -3.39 6.91 9.74
CA SER A 62 -4.78 7.21 10.10
C SER A 62 -5.74 6.92 8.95
N ILE A 63 -5.40 7.30 7.73
CA ILE A 63 -6.21 7.04 6.53
C ILE A 63 -6.23 5.54 6.22
N ALA A 64 -5.07 4.87 6.21
CA ALA A 64 -4.97 3.45 5.91
C ALA A 64 -5.71 2.59 6.95
N ALA A 65 -5.71 3.03 8.21
CA ALA A 65 -6.47 2.44 9.29
C ALA A 65 -7.98 2.70 9.19
N GLY A 66 -8.40 3.71 8.42
CA GLY A 66 -9.80 4.12 8.32
C GLY A 66 -10.33 4.72 9.62
N ILE A 67 -9.49 5.47 10.34
CA ILE A 67 -9.91 6.22 11.54
C ILE A 67 -10.81 7.37 11.07
N ASP A 68 -12.09 7.32 11.44
CA ASP A 68 -13.06 8.40 11.20
C ASP A 68 -13.58 8.99 12.52
N GLU A 69 -14.61 9.85 12.44
CA GLU A 69 -14.98 10.81 13.48
C GLU A 69 -15.35 10.21 14.86
N ASP A 70 -15.83 8.96 14.93
CA ASP A 70 -16.50 8.46 16.15
C ASP A 70 -16.05 7.08 16.67
N SER A 71 -15.25 6.30 15.92
CA SER A 71 -14.76 5.02 16.46
C SER A 71 -13.64 4.41 15.64
N CYS A 72 -12.78 3.66 16.33
CA CYS A 72 -11.93 2.69 15.66
C CYS A 72 -12.75 1.64 14.92
N PRO A 73 -12.42 1.32 13.66
CA PRO A 73 -13.10 0.25 12.95
C PRO A 73 -12.99 -1.07 13.71
N ALA A 74 -14.07 -1.86 13.73
CA ALA A 74 -14.10 -3.12 14.46
C ALA A 74 -13.01 -4.12 14.03
N TRP A 75 -12.41 -3.94 12.86
CA TRP A 75 -11.32 -4.80 12.36
C TRP A 75 -9.92 -4.29 12.71
N ALA A 76 -9.77 -3.07 13.24
CA ALA A 76 -8.47 -2.43 13.48
C ALA A 76 -7.56 -3.25 14.41
N HIS A 77 -8.13 -3.89 15.45
CA HIS A 77 -7.41 -4.76 16.39
C HIS A 77 -6.87 -6.06 15.75
N ARG A 78 -7.22 -6.34 14.49
CA ARG A 78 -6.69 -7.47 13.73
C ARG A 78 -5.52 -7.07 12.84
N VAL A 79 -5.08 -5.80 12.91
CA VAL A 79 -3.95 -5.30 12.14
C VAL A 79 -2.79 -4.96 13.07
N THR A 80 -1.63 -5.53 12.77
CA THR A 80 -0.35 -5.15 13.37
C THR A 80 0.31 -4.12 12.48
N TRP A 81 0.72 -3.00 13.06
CA TRP A 81 1.42 -1.92 12.37
C TRP A 81 2.89 -1.91 12.74
N ILE A 82 3.75 -1.83 11.71
CA ILE A 82 5.19 -1.66 11.87
C ILE A 82 5.59 -0.41 11.11
N SER A 83 6.15 0.56 11.82
CA SER A 83 6.64 1.81 11.22
C SER A 83 8.10 1.66 10.81
N TYR A 84 8.45 2.14 9.63
CA TYR A 84 9.83 2.35 9.20
C TYR A 84 10.01 3.80 8.79
N SER A 85 10.69 4.58 9.62
CA SER A 85 11.00 5.98 9.32
C SER A 85 12.21 6.07 8.38
N VAL A 86 11.98 6.62 7.19
CA VAL A 86 12.99 6.72 6.12
C VAL A 86 13.36 8.15 5.77
N PHE A 87 12.84 9.12 6.51
CA PHE A 87 13.13 10.52 6.26
C PHE A 87 14.26 11.03 7.14
N THR A 88 15.32 11.48 6.48
CA THR A 88 16.41 12.22 7.13
C THR A 88 16.40 13.65 6.60
N ALA A 89 16.31 14.64 7.51
CA ALA A 89 16.28 16.06 7.18
C ALA A 89 15.19 16.46 6.16
N GLY A 90 14.01 15.82 6.24
CA GLY A 90 12.86 16.11 5.37
C GLY A 90 12.89 15.44 4.00
N THR A 91 13.88 14.56 3.74
CA THR A 91 13.97 13.80 2.49
C THR A 91 14.14 12.32 2.77
N ALA A 92 13.54 11.47 1.94
CA ALA A 92 13.78 10.04 1.95
C ALA A 92 14.66 9.65 0.74
N SER A 93 15.76 8.94 0.99
CA SER A 93 16.60 8.42 -0.08
C SER A 93 16.07 7.09 -0.62
N ALA A 94 16.50 6.72 -1.83
CA ALA A 94 16.14 5.41 -2.39
C ALA A 94 16.74 4.25 -1.59
N GLU A 95 17.91 4.48 -0.99
CA GLU A 95 18.62 3.55 -0.13
C GLU A 95 17.85 3.32 1.18
N ASP A 96 17.41 4.39 1.87
CA ASP A 96 16.64 4.27 3.11
C ASP A 96 15.32 3.51 2.88
N VAL A 97 14.62 3.83 1.79
CA VAL A 97 13.40 3.10 1.40
C VAL A 97 13.70 1.64 1.06
N ALA A 98 14.84 1.36 0.41
CA ALA A 98 15.23 -0.01 0.11
C ALA A 98 15.48 -0.82 1.39
N ASP A 99 16.21 -0.25 2.35
CA ASP A 99 16.52 -0.88 3.63
C ASP A 99 15.26 -1.12 4.48
N ALA A 100 14.32 -0.18 4.48
CA ALA A 100 13.03 -0.35 5.13
C ALA A 100 12.20 -1.49 4.51
N ILE A 101 12.18 -1.61 3.18
CA ILE A 101 11.52 -2.72 2.50
C ILE A 101 12.18 -4.06 2.86
N GLU A 102 13.52 -4.11 2.91
CA GLU A 102 14.23 -5.31 3.35
C GLU A 102 13.92 -5.70 4.79
N GLN A 103 13.75 -4.73 5.68
CA GLN A 103 13.35 -4.97 7.05
C GLN A 103 11.90 -5.47 7.12
N ALA A 104 10.98 -4.88 6.36
CA ALA A 104 9.60 -5.34 6.25
C ALA A 104 9.50 -6.80 5.77
N ILE A 105 10.36 -7.22 4.83
CA ILE A 105 10.47 -8.62 4.39
C ILE A 105 10.90 -9.52 5.55
N ARG A 106 11.92 -9.12 6.32
CA ARG A 106 12.40 -9.88 7.49
C ARG A 106 11.33 -10.01 8.58
N ASP A 107 10.53 -8.97 8.75
CA ASP A 107 9.42 -8.93 9.72
C ASP A 107 8.15 -9.62 9.19
N GLN A 108 8.21 -10.19 7.98
CA GLN A 108 7.17 -11.02 7.37
C GLN A 108 5.80 -10.34 7.31
N VAL A 109 5.77 -9.05 6.98
CA VAL A 109 4.52 -8.31 6.81
C VAL A 109 3.73 -8.81 5.60
N ASP A 110 2.44 -8.51 5.57
CA ASP A 110 1.55 -8.88 4.46
C ASP A 110 1.42 -7.77 3.42
N VAL A 111 1.52 -6.52 3.88
CA VAL A 111 1.37 -5.32 3.05
C VAL A 111 2.50 -4.35 3.37
N ILE A 112 3.08 -3.72 2.34
CA ILE A 112 3.99 -2.59 2.47
C ILE A 112 3.33 -1.38 1.81
N ASN A 113 3.12 -0.31 2.57
CA ASN A 113 2.67 0.98 2.07
C ASN A 113 3.85 1.95 2.00
N VAL A 114 4.24 2.33 0.78
CA VAL A 114 5.27 3.35 0.51
C VAL A 114 4.61 4.62 0.01
N SER A 115 4.35 5.58 0.91
CA SER A 115 3.70 6.85 0.55
C SER A 115 4.70 7.93 0.11
N ILE A 116 5.71 7.50 -0.65
CA ILE A 116 6.85 8.29 -1.12
C ILE A 116 7.05 8.02 -2.60
N ALA A 117 7.34 9.08 -3.37
CA ALA A 117 7.68 8.98 -4.78
C ALA A 117 9.09 9.56 -5.02
N ILE A 118 10.02 8.70 -5.42
CA ILE A 118 11.43 9.02 -5.66
C ILE A 118 11.67 9.17 -7.18
N GLY A 119 12.35 10.22 -7.60
CA GLY A 119 12.60 10.50 -9.02
C GLY A 119 13.65 9.60 -9.68
N THR A 120 14.42 8.86 -8.90
CA THR A 120 15.60 8.10 -9.35
C THR A 120 15.42 6.61 -9.12
N ASP A 121 15.67 5.83 -10.17
CA ASP A 121 15.80 4.38 -10.10
C ASP A 121 17.16 3.98 -9.51
N THR A 122 17.16 3.14 -8.48
CA THR A 122 18.39 2.53 -7.95
C THR A 122 18.30 1.01 -8.02
N ARG A 123 19.47 0.34 -8.06
CA ARG A 123 19.50 -1.12 -8.01
C ARG A 123 18.97 -1.64 -6.67
N ALA A 124 19.38 -1.01 -5.57
CA ALA A 124 18.98 -1.42 -4.23
C ALA A 124 17.44 -1.41 -4.08
N LEU A 125 16.79 -0.31 -4.44
CA LEU A 125 15.34 -0.17 -4.32
C LEU A 125 14.58 -1.13 -5.25
N ARG A 126 15.02 -1.26 -6.51
CA ARG A 126 14.41 -2.22 -7.44
C ARG A 126 14.51 -3.65 -6.92
N ASP A 127 15.68 -4.05 -6.44
CA ASP A 127 15.92 -5.41 -6.01
C ASP A 127 15.16 -5.73 -4.72
N SER A 128 15.00 -4.77 -3.80
CA SER A 128 14.22 -4.96 -2.58
C SER A 128 12.72 -5.05 -2.85
N VAL A 129 12.19 -4.18 -3.72
CA VAL A 129 10.80 -4.27 -4.17
C VAL A 129 10.52 -5.60 -4.85
N LYS A 130 11.41 -6.04 -5.75
CA LYS A 130 11.31 -7.34 -6.40
C LYS A 130 11.26 -8.47 -5.38
N ARG A 131 12.15 -8.48 -4.38
CA ARG A 131 12.15 -9.48 -3.31
C ARG A 131 10.87 -9.45 -2.46
N ALA A 132 10.32 -8.27 -2.17
CA ALA A 132 9.07 -8.15 -1.42
C ALA A 132 7.91 -8.81 -2.19
N VAL A 133 7.78 -8.49 -3.49
CA VAL A 133 6.75 -9.09 -4.36
C VAL A 133 6.95 -10.61 -4.48
N GLU A 134 8.18 -11.07 -4.72
CA GLU A 134 8.52 -12.50 -4.77
C GLU A 134 8.35 -13.24 -3.42
N SER A 135 8.21 -12.50 -2.31
CA SER A 135 7.90 -13.06 -0.99
C SER A 135 6.39 -13.08 -0.71
N GLY A 136 5.56 -12.75 -1.72
CA GLY A 136 4.11 -12.68 -1.61
C GLY A 136 3.59 -11.46 -0.85
N ILE A 137 4.45 -10.45 -0.59
CA ILE A 137 4.08 -9.23 0.12
C ILE A 137 3.44 -8.25 -0.86
N VAL A 138 2.27 -7.71 -0.48
CA VAL A 138 1.54 -6.75 -1.30
C VAL A 138 2.18 -5.37 -1.17
N VAL A 139 2.85 -4.89 -2.23
CA VAL A 139 3.49 -3.57 -2.23
C VAL A 139 2.57 -2.53 -2.86
N VAL A 140 2.24 -1.48 -2.11
CA VAL A 140 1.43 -0.33 -2.55
C VAL A 140 2.30 0.92 -2.48
N ALA A 141 2.30 1.73 -3.52
CA ALA A 141 3.08 2.95 -3.53
C ALA A 141 2.35 4.13 -4.16
N ALA A 142 2.56 5.31 -3.58
CA ALA A 142 2.08 6.57 -4.13
C ALA A 142 2.78 6.88 -5.47
N ALA A 143 2.00 7.16 -6.52
CA ALA A 143 2.56 7.41 -7.84
C ALA A 143 3.34 8.74 -7.94
N GLY A 144 2.97 9.74 -7.13
CA GLY A 144 3.62 11.04 -7.05
C GLY A 144 2.71 12.20 -7.51
N ASN A 145 3.04 13.40 -7.03
CA ASN A 145 2.26 14.63 -7.28
C ASN A 145 2.94 15.50 -8.35
N ASN A 146 3.09 14.99 -9.57
CA ASN A 146 3.88 15.61 -10.64
C ASN A 146 3.07 15.97 -11.92
N GLN A 147 1.77 16.24 -11.78
CA GLN A 147 0.91 16.82 -12.82
C GLN A 147 0.83 16.00 -14.12
N GLY A 148 0.51 14.71 -14.00
CA GLY A 148 0.30 13.81 -15.13
C GLY A 148 1.58 13.21 -15.73
N MET A 149 2.75 13.48 -15.14
CA MET A 149 3.99 12.83 -15.53
C MET A 149 4.01 11.34 -15.11
N GLY A 150 5.12 10.66 -15.40
CA GLY A 150 5.36 9.29 -14.99
C GLY A 150 5.46 9.15 -13.48
N ALA A 151 4.95 8.03 -12.98
CA ALA A 151 5.07 7.65 -11.58
C ALA A 151 6.54 7.60 -11.13
N GLY A 152 6.78 8.01 -9.89
CA GLY A 152 8.07 7.84 -9.23
C GLY A 152 8.33 6.39 -8.84
N TYR A 153 9.50 6.15 -8.24
CA TYR A 153 9.85 4.88 -7.63
C TYR A 153 9.49 4.88 -6.13
N PRO A 154 9.01 3.77 -5.55
CA PRO A 154 8.94 2.43 -6.17
C PRO A 154 7.69 2.16 -7.02
N ALA A 155 6.71 3.07 -7.08
CA ALA A 155 5.45 2.88 -7.80
C ALA A 155 5.60 2.41 -9.25
N ARG A 156 6.66 2.84 -9.93
CA ARG A 156 6.95 2.45 -11.31
C ARG A 156 7.48 1.02 -11.50
N TYR A 157 7.88 0.32 -10.44
CA TYR A 157 8.44 -1.03 -10.58
C TYR A 157 7.35 -2.07 -10.91
N PRO A 158 7.70 -3.10 -11.72
CA PRO A 158 6.81 -4.24 -11.94
C PRO A 158 6.37 -4.87 -10.61
N GLY A 159 5.12 -5.29 -10.56
CA GLY A 159 4.57 -5.91 -9.35
C GLY A 159 4.26 -4.92 -8.23
N VAL A 160 4.38 -3.60 -8.39
CA VAL A 160 3.88 -2.62 -7.39
C VAL A 160 2.46 -2.15 -7.77
N ILE A 161 1.58 -2.01 -6.78
CA ILE A 161 0.31 -1.30 -6.95
C ILE A 161 0.63 0.20 -6.94
N SER A 162 0.70 0.79 -8.13
CA SER A 162 1.04 2.19 -8.39
C SER A 162 -0.23 3.03 -8.33
N VAL A 163 -0.36 3.85 -7.29
CA VAL A 163 -1.62 4.52 -6.96
C VAL A 163 -1.59 6.01 -7.30
N GLY A 164 -2.43 6.40 -8.26
CA GLY A 164 -2.76 7.79 -8.56
C GLY A 164 -3.94 8.30 -7.72
N SER A 165 -4.10 9.63 -7.68
CA SER A 165 -5.15 10.31 -6.93
C SER A 165 -6.35 10.64 -7.82
N LEU A 166 -7.55 10.48 -7.26
CA LEU A 166 -8.82 10.97 -7.82
C LEU A 166 -9.37 12.12 -6.98
N ASP A 167 -10.02 13.06 -7.66
CA ASP A 167 -10.89 14.07 -7.06
C ASP A 167 -12.25 13.46 -6.66
N ALA A 168 -13.08 14.27 -5.99
CA ALA A 168 -14.43 13.86 -5.56
C ALA A 168 -15.40 13.55 -6.73
N ALA A 169 -15.09 13.97 -7.95
CA ALA A 169 -15.85 13.66 -9.16
C ALA A 169 -15.39 12.36 -9.85
N GLY A 170 -14.32 11.72 -9.34
CA GLY A 170 -13.75 10.51 -9.91
C GLY A 170 -12.82 10.76 -11.09
N HIS A 171 -12.36 11.99 -11.32
CA HIS A 171 -11.33 12.30 -12.30
C HIS A 171 -9.94 12.24 -11.65
N PRO A 172 -8.88 11.92 -12.42
CA PRO A 172 -7.51 12.08 -11.94
C PRO A 172 -7.28 13.50 -11.42
N SER A 173 -6.83 13.61 -10.17
CA SER A 173 -6.47 14.89 -9.56
C SER A 173 -5.46 15.62 -10.42
N SER A 174 -5.57 16.95 -10.50
CA SER A 174 -4.70 17.77 -11.36
C SER A 174 -3.20 17.63 -11.05
N PHE A 175 -2.85 17.29 -9.80
CA PHE A 175 -1.48 17.04 -9.38
C PHE A 175 -1.01 15.60 -9.60
N SER A 176 -1.90 14.63 -9.81
CA SER A 176 -1.54 13.20 -9.80
C SER A 176 -0.62 12.85 -10.96
N ALA A 177 0.38 12.00 -10.71
CA ALA A 177 0.99 11.20 -11.77
C ALA A 177 -0.08 10.34 -12.45
N ILE A 178 0.10 10.05 -13.75
CA ILE A 178 -0.86 9.28 -14.55
C ILE A 178 -0.14 8.20 -15.36
N ASP A 179 1.05 8.50 -15.87
CA ASP A 179 1.83 7.50 -16.61
C ASP A 179 2.46 6.48 -15.64
N HIS A 180 2.45 5.20 -16.00
CA HIS A 180 2.83 4.06 -15.15
C HIS A 180 2.03 3.97 -13.82
N VAL A 181 0.78 4.46 -13.82
CA VAL A 181 -0.21 4.22 -12.77
C VAL A 181 -1.10 3.05 -13.17
N ASN A 182 -1.33 2.11 -12.24
CA ASN A 182 -2.18 0.94 -12.49
C ASN A 182 -3.44 0.89 -11.62
N TYR A 183 -3.57 1.80 -10.66
CA TYR A 183 -4.76 1.97 -9.84
C TYR A 183 -4.96 3.43 -9.45
N PHE A 184 -6.21 3.83 -9.29
CA PHE A 184 -6.58 5.17 -8.86
C PHE A 184 -7.53 5.08 -7.67
N ALA A 185 -7.29 5.89 -6.65
CA ALA A 185 -8.12 5.96 -5.45
C ALA A 185 -8.36 7.43 -5.07
N PRO A 186 -9.41 7.74 -4.28
CA PRO A 186 -9.62 9.10 -3.80
C PRO A 186 -8.39 9.60 -3.04
N GLY A 187 -7.94 10.81 -3.36
CA GLY A 187 -6.75 11.40 -2.74
C GLY A 187 -6.84 12.91 -2.56
N GLU A 188 -8.01 13.51 -2.75
CA GLU A 188 -8.30 14.91 -2.41
C GLU A 188 -9.20 15.00 -1.19
N ASP A 189 -8.82 15.87 -0.27
CA ASP A 189 -9.58 16.20 0.94
C ASP A 189 -9.96 14.97 1.77
N ILE A 190 -8.99 14.05 1.94
CA ILE A 190 -9.20 12.81 2.68
C ILE A 190 -9.08 13.09 4.18
N PRO A 191 -10.10 12.78 5.00
CA PRO A 191 -10.04 12.96 6.44
C PRO A 191 -8.93 12.12 7.07
N ALA A 192 -8.15 12.76 7.94
CA ALA A 192 -7.09 12.11 8.71
C ALA A 192 -6.95 12.74 10.11
N VAL A 193 -6.30 12.01 11.00
CA VAL A 193 -5.95 12.45 12.34
C VAL A 193 -4.44 12.63 12.42
N ASP A 194 -4.01 13.80 12.85
CA ASP A 194 -2.60 14.14 13.00
C ASP A 194 -2.03 13.67 14.34
N ARG A 195 -0.73 13.86 14.53
CA ARG A 195 0.02 13.50 15.73
C ARG A 195 -0.46 14.18 17.04
N THR A 196 -1.31 15.20 16.97
CA THR A 196 -1.90 15.85 18.15
C THR A 196 -3.31 15.34 18.45
N GLY A 197 -3.84 14.44 17.62
CA GLY A 197 -5.23 14.01 17.64
C GLY A 197 -6.14 15.01 16.91
N ALA A 198 -5.58 16.06 16.29
CA ALA A 198 -6.34 17.04 15.54
C ALA A 198 -6.74 16.48 14.18
N ARG A 199 -7.94 16.84 13.75
CA ARG A 199 -8.49 16.43 12.46
C ARG A 199 -8.01 17.38 11.38
N GLN A 200 -7.63 16.83 10.24
CA GLN A 200 -7.34 17.60 9.05
C GLN A 200 -7.67 16.83 7.77
N LEU A 201 -7.69 17.55 6.67
CA LEU A 201 -7.88 17.00 5.34
C LEU A 201 -6.51 16.88 4.66
N VAL A 202 -6.25 15.73 4.07
CA VAL A 202 -4.99 15.40 3.40
C VAL A 202 -5.25 15.23 1.91
N THR A 203 -4.42 15.89 1.11
CA THR A 203 -4.48 15.84 -0.35
C THR A 203 -3.15 15.38 -0.92
N GLY A 204 -3.17 14.33 -1.75
CA GLY A 204 -2.00 13.80 -2.42
C GLY A 204 -2.14 12.32 -2.80
N THR A 205 -1.25 11.82 -3.67
CA THR A 205 -1.17 10.39 -3.97
C THR A 205 -0.80 9.53 -2.76
N SER A 206 -0.22 10.12 -1.69
CA SER A 206 -0.01 9.44 -0.41
C SER A 206 -1.34 9.09 0.28
N ALA A 207 -2.33 10.00 0.26
CA ALA A 207 -3.67 9.72 0.76
C ALA A 207 -4.36 8.62 -0.08
N ALA A 208 -4.21 8.67 -1.40
CA ALA A 208 -4.74 7.63 -2.29
C ALA A 208 -4.10 6.25 -2.05
N ALA A 209 -2.78 6.19 -1.85
CA ALA A 209 -2.07 4.97 -1.50
C ALA A 209 -2.56 4.42 -0.14
N ALA A 210 -2.74 5.28 0.86
CA ALA A 210 -3.30 4.91 2.16
C ALA A 210 -4.71 4.33 2.05
N MET A 211 -5.60 4.98 1.28
CA MET A 211 -6.95 4.45 1.02
C MET A 211 -6.93 3.11 0.29
N THR A 212 -5.95 2.89 -0.60
CA THR A 212 -5.76 1.61 -1.27
C THR A 212 -5.31 0.54 -0.28
N SER A 213 -4.35 0.86 0.59
CA SER A 213 -3.91 -0.01 1.68
C SER A 213 -5.08 -0.38 2.61
N ASN A 214 -5.96 0.57 2.96
CA ASN A 214 -7.18 0.28 3.72
C ASN A 214 -8.05 -0.80 3.07
N GLN A 215 -8.30 -0.67 1.76
CA GLN A 215 -9.11 -1.65 1.01
C GLN A 215 -8.45 -3.03 0.97
N ILE A 216 -7.13 -3.08 0.82
CA ILE A 216 -6.36 -4.33 0.84
C ILE A 216 -6.44 -4.99 2.22
N LEU A 217 -6.22 -4.24 3.31
CA LEU A 217 -6.33 -4.75 4.68
C LEU A 217 -7.72 -5.36 4.93
N LYS A 218 -8.79 -4.65 4.56
CA LYS A 218 -10.16 -5.15 4.70
C LYS A 218 -10.42 -6.39 3.85
N SER A 219 -9.80 -6.50 2.67
CA SER A 219 -9.87 -7.69 1.82
C SER A 219 -9.20 -8.89 2.49
N LEU A 220 -7.96 -8.73 2.95
CA LEU A 220 -7.19 -9.78 3.60
C LEU A 220 -7.86 -10.25 4.90
N LEU A 221 -8.53 -9.36 5.63
CA LEU A 221 -9.30 -9.69 6.83
C LEU A 221 -10.70 -10.26 6.56
N GLY A 222 -11.14 -10.33 5.29
CA GLY A 222 -12.47 -10.79 4.91
C GLY A 222 -13.61 -9.84 5.31
N VAL A 223 -13.30 -8.58 5.61
CA VAL A 223 -14.24 -7.55 6.06
C VAL A 223 -14.99 -6.91 4.90
N ALA A 224 -14.29 -6.68 3.78
CA ALA A 224 -14.87 -6.12 2.56
C ALA A 224 -14.11 -6.63 1.34
N LYS A 225 -14.79 -6.74 0.20
CA LYS A 225 -14.13 -7.05 -1.07
C LYS A 225 -13.71 -5.75 -1.76
N PRO A 226 -12.48 -5.65 -2.29
CA PRO A 226 -12.08 -4.53 -3.12
C PRO A 226 -12.78 -4.63 -4.48
N ASP A 227 -12.67 -3.57 -5.29
CA ASP A 227 -13.16 -3.66 -6.67
C ASP A 227 -12.41 -4.72 -7.49
N SER A 228 -12.92 -5.01 -8.69
CA SER A 228 -12.34 -6.04 -9.55
C SER A 228 -10.91 -5.72 -10.01
N THR A 229 -10.57 -4.45 -10.16
CA THR A 229 -9.24 -4.01 -10.61
C THR A 229 -8.21 -4.24 -9.52
N LEU A 230 -8.49 -3.75 -8.31
CA LEU A 230 -7.62 -3.96 -7.16
C LEU A 230 -7.52 -5.45 -6.78
N SER A 231 -8.62 -6.20 -6.86
CA SER A 231 -8.60 -7.66 -6.70
C SER A 231 -7.64 -8.34 -7.68
N ALA A 232 -7.64 -7.92 -8.94
CA ALA A 232 -6.76 -8.47 -9.97
C ALA A 232 -5.29 -8.12 -9.74
N LEU A 233 -5.00 -6.90 -9.26
CA LEU A 233 -3.64 -6.46 -8.94
C LEU A 233 -3.05 -7.25 -7.76
N ILE A 234 -3.80 -7.43 -6.68
CA ILE A 234 -3.38 -8.25 -5.53
C ILE A 234 -3.14 -9.70 -5.97
N ALA A 235 -4.02 -10.25 -6.81
CA ALA A 235 -3.87 -11.60 -7.35
C ALA A 235 -2.69 -11.74 -8.33
N HIS A 236 -2.20 -10.65 -8.93
CA HIS A 236 -1.04 -10.68 -9.82
C HIS A 236 0.27 -10.65 -9.04
N GLN A 237 0.34 -9.91 -7.93
CA GLN A 237 1.52 -9.92 -7.05
C GLN A 237 1.77 -11.31 -6.43
N SER A 238 0.70 -12.04 -6.12
CA SER A 238 0.77 -13.40 -5.53
C SER A 238 1.00 -14.53 -6.53
N LYS A 239 1.14 -14.24 -7.84
CA LYS A 239 1.30 -15.26 -8.90
C LYS A 239 2.74 -15.47 -9.38
N GLU A 240 3.70 -14.64 -8.94
CA GLU A 240 5.11 -14.87 -9.28
C GLU A 240 5.72 -16.07 -8.52
N ASP A 241 5.00 -16.63 -7.54
CA ASP A 241 5.39 -17.81 -6.73
C ASP A 241 5.43 -19.16 -7.49
N ASN A 242 5.20 -19.20 -8.82
CA ASN A 242 5.00 -20.48 -9.54
C ASN A 242 5.68 -20.58 -10.93
N GLN A 243 6.82 -19.91 -11.15
CA GLN A 243 7.69 -20.20 -12.31
C GLN A 243 9.13 -20.49 -11.91
#